data_AF-A0A1F8V1N0-F1
#
_entry.id   AF-A0A1F8V1N0-F1
#
_cell.length_a   1.000
_cell.length_b   1.000
_cell.length_c   1.000
_cell.angle_alpha   90.00
_cell.angle_beta   90.00
_cell.angle_gamma   90.00
#
_symmetry.space_group_name_H-M   'P 1'
#
loop_
_entity.id
_entity.type
_entity.pdbx_description
1 polymer ?
#
loop_
_entity_poly.entity_id
_entity_poly.type
_entity_poly.pdbx_seq_one_letter_code
_entity_poly.pdbx_strand_id
1 'polypeptide(L)'
;MKKLRITAFLLALCMIFAGSVCAADISPSISVIRQHSTLTKCGISGSDISFTVSDFENTLGIKGLKYITITELPVIEQGVLKLGGIDIIENQTIPRSSIPFVKFVPKQSETAYAANFAFTSTASGWEDMDVKCVINVLPTINFSPIAGGCTFETVQGVAAIDTLAAYDPDSDTMVFEITSYPKNGTLTLVDATAGSFVYTPKDKYKGKDAFKYKVTDVYGNISKEATAEIQVDKNVAQLVYADMQGHWAHSAAIKLAGLGIACHEEIAGVYYFEPEKAMSRGNFAVMLLMAASYGDKLEPVSSTGFADDDLIPVSQKAYIALAKELGIVTPKLGEDGKAYLQPNAELTRAEAAVMISKLLNLESNASLATFSDSETIPAEAVKYIAALYEEGIMSGVDKTTMAPNEIFDRAQTAAVLVRVIEYLDEKDDSGGILSWFGLR
;
A
#
# COMPACT_ATOMS: atom_id res chain seq x y z
N MET A 1 51.41 -44.82 44.28
CA MET A 1 52.18 -44.22 45.40
C MET A 1 52.60 -42.82 44.92
N LYS A 2 52.21 -41.67 45.47
CA LYS A 2 51.87 -41.25 46.83
C LYS A 2 50.67 -40.28 46.78
N LYS A 3 49.76 -40.41 47.75
CA LYS A 3 48.88 -39.34 48.21
C LYS A 3 49.69 -38.42 49.15
N LEU A 4 49.48 -37.11 49.09
CA LEU A 4 49.59 -36.26 50.27
C LEU A 4 48.54 -35.13 50.18
N ARG A 5 47.60 -35.15 51.13
CA ARG A 5 46.63 -34.09 51.44
C ARG A 5 47.25 -33.22 52.52
N ILE A 6 47.11 -31.90 52.45
CA ILE A 6 46.97 -31.02 53.63
C ILE A 6 46.00 -29.88 53.28
N THR A 7 44.94 -29.82 54.06
CA THR A 7 43.90 -28.78 54.22
C THR A 7 44.38 -27.60 55.04
N ALA A 8 43.95 -26.38 54.74
CA ALA A 8 43.73 -25.32 55.73
C ALA A 8 42.73 -24.25 55.23
N PHE A 9 41.86 -23.86 56.14
CA PHE A 9 40.71 -22.95 56.08
C PHE A 9 41.14 -21.60 56.69
N LEU A 10 40.72 -20.43 56.14
CA LEU A 10 40.00 -19.34 56.87
C LEU A 10 39.93 -17.99 56.11
N LEU A 11 38.69 -17.45 56.08
CA LEU A 11 38.23 -16.08 56.32
C LEU A 11 38.77 -14.85 55.53
N ALA A 12 37.89 -14.35 54.65
CA ALA A 12 37.37 -12.98 54.53
C ALA A 12 38.23 -11.75 54.91
N LEU A 13 38.42 -10.86 53.93
CA LEU A 13 38.28 -9.41 54.13
C LEU A 13 37.72 -8.74 52.87
N CYS A 14 36.56 -8.09 53.03
CA CYS A 14 35.95 -7.18 52.06
C CYS A 14 36.93 -6.06 51.67
N MET A 15 37.16 -5.86 50.37
CA MET A 15 37.40 -4.53 49.82
C MET A 15 36.36 -4.25 48.74
N ILE A 16 35.47 -3.32 49.07
CA ILE A 16 34.57 -2.66 48.13
C ILE A 16 35.45 -1.76 47.26
N PHE A 17 35.66 -2.12 46.00
CA PHE A 17 36.00 -1.15 44.97
C PHE A 17 34.73 -0.86 44.17
N ALA A 18 34.14 0.29 44.45
CA ALA A 18 33.17 0.93 43.58
C ALA A 18 33.90 1.36 42.30
N GLY A 19 33.93 0.46 41.31
CA GLY A 19 34.30 0.76 39.94
C GLY A 19 33.03 0.88 39.12
N SER A 20 32.74 2.08 38.66
CA SER A 20 31.59 2.45 37.85
C SER A 20 31.36 1.47 36.69
N VAL A 21 30.17 0.85 36.66
CA VAL A 21 29.68 0.14 35.48
C VAL A 21 29.34 1.20 34.45
N CYS A 22 30.25 1.45 33.49
CA CYS A 22 29.89 2.21 32.30
C CYS A 22 29.06 1.30 31.39
N ALA A 23 27.82 1.71 31.15
CA ALA A 23 26.89 1.03 30.27
C ALA A 23 27.41 1.08 28.82
N ALA A 24 27.63 -0.09 28.22
CA ALA A 24 27.79 -0.20 26.77
C ALA A 24 27.26 -1.56 26.28
N ASP A 25 25.98 -1.82 26.55
CA ASP A 25 25.18 -2.68 25.66
C ASP A 25 24.54 -1.75 24.62
N ILE A 26 25.32 -1.38 23.60
CA ILE A 26 24.78 -0.77 22.39
C ILE A 26 24.91 -1.81 21.28
N SER A 27 23.76 -2.26 20.76
CA SER A 27 23.69 -3.20 19.65
C SER A 27 24.57 -2.74 18.47
N PRO A 28 25.37 -3.62 17.84
CA PRO A 28 26.18 -3.29 16.66
C PRO A 28 25.37 -2.68 15.50
N SER A 29 24.06 -2.96 15.45
CA SER A 29 23.14 -2.40 14.46
C SER A 29 22.92 -0.89 14.64
N ILE A 30 23.02 -0.37 15.85
CA ILE A 30 22.78 1.06 16.13
C ILE A 30 23.89 1.93 15.53
N SER A 31 25.14 1.44 15.56
CA SER A 31 26.29 2.10 14.93
C SER A 31 26.21 2.10 13.41
N VAL A 32 25.60 1.06 12.82
CA VAL A 32 25.39 0.97 11.36
C VAL A 32 24.22 1.86 10.90
N ILE A 33 23.13 1.94 11.67
CA ILE A 33 22.01 2.87 11.39
C ILE A 33 22.46 4.33 11.48
N ARG A 34 23.31 4.67 12.46
CA ARG A 34 23.81 6.03 12.67
C ARG A 34 24.70 6.54 11.52
N GLN A 35 25.39 5.66 10.77
CA GLN A 35 26.24 6.05 9.63
C GLN A 35 25.46 6.54 8.40
N HIS A 36 24.13 6.39 8.37
CA HIS A 36 23.30 6.77 7.23
C HIS A 36 22.36 7.95 7.49
N SER A 37 22.46 8.63 8.64
CA SER A 37 21.66 9.82 8.90
C SER A 37 22.23 11.01 8.14
N THR A 38 21.51 11.49 7.12
CA THR A 38 21.81 12.73 6.40
C THR A 38 20.68 13.72 6.64
N LEU A 39 21.02 14.94 7.08
CA LEU A 39 20.05 16.03 7.10
C LEU A 39 19.92 16.55 5.68
N THR A 40 18.77 16.33 5.04
CA THR A 40 18.49 16.89 3.71
C THR A 40 17.54 18.06 3.86
N LYS A 41 17.84 19.16 3.19
CA LYS A 41 17.02 20.36 3.19
C LYS A 41 17.01 20.99 1.80
N CYS A 42 15.97 21.73 1.47
CA CYS A 42 15.94 22.51 0.25
C CYS A 42 15.55 23.96 0.47
N GLY A 43 15.82 24.77 -0.55
CA GLY A 43 15.36 26.15 -0.63
C GLY A 43 15.61 26.73 -2.02
N ILE A 44 15.18 27.98 -2.19
CA ILE A 44 15.21 28.65 -3.49
C ILE A 44 16.49 29.49 -3.61
N SER A 45 17.10 29.44 -4.79
CA SER A 45 18.22 30.32 -5.16
C SER A 45 17.90 31.78 -4.86
N GLY A 46 18.83 32.46 -4.16
CA GLY A 46 18.67 33.87 -3.76
C GLY A 46 17.83 34.13 -2.50
N SER A 47 17.34 33.08 -1.82
CA SER A 47 16.67 33.19 -0.52
C SER A 47 17.42 32.45 0.58
N ASP A 48 17.45 33.01 1.78
CA ASP A 48 18.06 32.35 2.95
C ASP A 48 17.31 31.06 3.31
N ILE A 49 18.05 29.97 3.51
CA ILE A 49 17.52 28.67 3.93
C ILE A 49 17.68 28.55 5.45
N SER A 50 16.56 28.57 6.18
CA SER A 50 16.56 28.63 7.65
C SER A 50 16.41 27.26 8.28
N PHE A 51 17.20 26.96 9.32
CA PHE A 51 17.16 25.69 10.04
C PHE A 51 16.31 25.77 11.31
N THR A 52 15.65 24.66 11.63
CA THR A 52 14.89 24.51 12.88
C THR A 52 15.56 23.48 13.78
N VAL A 53 15.24 23.54 15.08
CA VAL A 53 15.70 22.52 16.03
C VAL A 53 15.18 21.13 15.63
N SER A 54 13.95 21.06 15.11
CA SER A 54 13.34 19.81 14.66
C SER A 54 14.10 19.18 13.50
N ASP A 55 14.72 19.96 12.61
CA ASP A 55 15.50 19.43 11.48
C ASP A 55 16.63 18.52 12.01
N PHE A 56 17.35 19.00 13.02
CA PHE A 56 18.44 18.25 13.65
C PHE A 56 17.92 17.11 14.54
N GLU A 57 16.89 17.36 15.36
CA GLU A 57 16.34 16.34 16.26
C GLU A 57 15.75 15.14 15.50
N ASN A 58 15.01 15.40 14.42
CA ASN A 58 14.43 14.36 13.58
C ASN A 58 15.53 13.56 12.87
N THR A 59 16.53 14.25 12.30
CA THR A 59 17.67 13.57 11.62
C THR A 59 18.43 12.65 12.57
N LEU A 60 18.64 13.10 13.82
CA LEU A 60 19.38 12.34 14.83
C LEU A 60 18.51 11.27 15.54
N GLY A 61 17.19 11.30 15.36
CA GLY A 61 16.26 10.42 16.08
C GLY A 61 16.24 10.66 17.60
N ILE A 62 16.42 11.90 18.04
CA ILE A 62 16.53 12.26 19.46
C ILE A 62 15.48 13.31 19.88
N LYS A 63 15.35 13.51 21.20
CA LYS A 63 14.66 14.67 21.78
C LYS A 63 15.58 15.37 22.78
N GLY A 64 15.44 16.69 22.89
CA GLY A 64 16.23 17.49 23.81
C GLY A 64 17.66 17.79 23.34
N LEU A 65 17.88 17.93 22.04
CA LEU A 65 19.15 18.42 21.46
C LEU A 65 19.63 19.66 22.23
N LYS A 66 20.87 19.61 22.75
CA LYS A 66 21.46 20.69 23.56
C LYS A 66 22.18 21.72 22.69
N TYR A 67 22.95 21.26 21.73
CA TYR A 67 23.73 22.06 20.80
C TYR A 67 24.14 21.21 19.59
N ILE A 68 24.62 21.88 18.54
CA ILE A 68 25.36 21.27 17.43
C ILE A 68 26.73 21.92 17.34
N THR A 69 27.71 21.22 16.82
CA THR A 69 29.03 21.77 16.49
C THR A 69 29.26 21.57 15.01
N ILE A 70 29.49 22.65 14.26
CA ILE A 70 29.76 22.57 12.81
C ILE A 70 31.18 22.10 12.60
N THR A 71 31.37 20.96 11.95
CA THR A 71 32.68 20.31 11.76
C THR A 71 33.22 20.48 10.35
N GLU A 72 32.36 20.74 9.38
CA GLU A 72 32.73 21.09 8.01
C GLU A 72 31.80 22.19 7.50
N LEU A 73 32.33 23.17 6.76
CA LEU A 73 31.55 24.28 6.18
C LEU A 73 31.21 24.03 4.70
N PRO A 74 30.15 24.66 4.18
CA PRO A 74 29.90 24.71 2.74
C PRO A 74 31.06 25.32 1.95
N VAL A 75 31.22 24.87 0.70
CA VAL A 75 32.11 25.52 -0.26
C VAL A 75 31.61 26.95 -0.48
N ILE A 76 32.48 27.94 -0.30
CA ILE A 76 32.11 29.36 -0.31
C ILE A 76 31.45 29.82 -1.62
N GLU A 77 31.80 29.21 -2.75
CA GLU A 77 31.19 29.47 -4.06
C GLU A 77 29.73 29.01 -4.16
N GLN A 78 29.31 28.11 -3.28
CA GLN A 78 27.92 27.63 -3.18
C GLN A 78 27.10 28.44 -2.19
N GLY A 79 27.75 29.11 -1.23
CA GLY A 79 27.09 29.93 -0.22
C GLY A 79 27.77 29.86 1.14
N VAL A 80 27.18 30.54 2.13
CA VAL A 80 27.77 30.70 3.46
C VAL A 80 26.75 30.40 4.54
N LEU A 81 27.14 29.63 5.56
CA LEU A 81 26.33 29.40 6.75
C LEU A 81 26.51 30.58 7.72
N LYS A 82 25.40 31.16 8.17
CA LYS A 82 25.37 32.33 9.05
C LYS A 82 24.54 32.07 10.30
N LEU A 83 24.98 32.62 11.43
CA LEU A 83 24.23 32.70 12.68
C LEU A 83 23.88 34.16 12.95
N GLY A 84 22.61 34.53 12.82
CA GLY A 84 22.17 35.91 13.06
C GLY A 84 22.89 36.95 12.18
N GLY A 85 23.29 36.56 10.96
CA GLY A 85 23.99 37.41 9.99
C GLY A 85 25.52 37.31 9.99
N ILE A 86 26.11 36.70 11.03
CA ILE A 86 27.56 36.49 11.17
C ILE A 86 27.93 35.13 10.57
N ASP A 87 29.02 35.06 9.82
CA ASP A 87 29.50 33.80 9.24
C ASP A 87 29.89 32.82 10.34
N ILE A 88 29.40 31.58 10.21
CA ILE A 88 29.76 30.49 11.10
C ILE A 88 31.15 29.97 10.69
N ILE A 89 31.98 29.70 11.69
CA ILE A 89 33.31 29.11 11.49
C ILE A 89 33.32 27.62 11.83
N GLU A 90 34.30 26.90 11.30
CA GLU A 90 34.54 25.50 11.62
C GLU A 90 34.79 25.31 13.13
N ASN A 91 34.31 24.20 13.68
CA ASN A 91 34.29 23.85 15.10
C ASN A 91 33.46 24.79 15.99
N GLN A 92 32.65 25.68 15.41
CA GLN A 92 31.74 26.52 16.19
C GLN A 92 30.60 25.70 16.78
N THR A 93 30.40 25.84 18.09
CA THR A 93 29.28 25.23 18.81
C THR A 93 28.10 26.19 18.89
N ILE A 94 26.93 25.73 18.45
CA ILE A 94 25.68 26.48 18.38
C ILE A 94 24.68 25.86 19.36
N PRO A 95 24.30 26.57 20.44
CA PRO A 95 23.34 26.04 21.40
C PRO A 95 21.94 25.93 20.80
N ARG A 96 21.10 25.05 21.35
CA ARG A 96 19.71 24.79 20.91
C ARG A 96 18.92 26.08 20.67
N SER A 97 19.01 27.02 21.60
CA SER A 97 18.30 28.31 21.53
C SER A 97 18.72 29.18 20.35
N SER A 98 19.92 28.95 19.80
CA SER A 98 20.49 29.70 18.69
C SER A 98 20.26 29.05 17.32
N ILE A 99 19.89 27.76 17.28
CA ILE A 99 19.62 27.02 16.04
C ILE A 99 18.60 27.73 15.13
N PRO A 100 17.47 28.30 15.63
CA PRO A 100 16.52 29.01 14.77
C PRO A 100 17.08 30.25 14.04
N PHE A 101 18.27 30.72 14.42
CA PHE A 101 18.96 31.85 13.77
C PHE A 101 20.05 31.39 12.80
N VAL A 102 20.25 30.08 12.65
CA VAL A 102 21.15 29.50 11.64
C VAL A 102 20.46 29.53 10.30
N LYS A 103 21.14 30.13 9.32
CA LYS A 103 20.68 30.25 7.95
C LYS A 103 21.82 29.93 6.99
N PHE A 104 21.52 29.22 5.92
CA PHE A 104 22.41 29.14 4.78
C PHE A 104 22.03 30.22 3.78
N VAL A 105 22.99 31.06 3.40
CA VAL A 105 22.83 32.10 2.38
C VAL A 105 23.41 31.56 1.07
N PRO A 106 22.58 31.07 0.14
CA PRO A 106 23.05 30.47 -1.09
C PRO A 106 23.67 31.52 -2.02
N LYS A 107 24.66 31.11 -2.80
CA LYS A 107 25.06 31.87 -3.99
C LYS A 107 23.94 31.80 -5.02
N GLN A 108 23.61 32.93 -5.65
CA GLN A 108 22.63 32.96 -6.73
C GLN A 108 23.10 32.11 -7.91
N SER A 109 22.24 31.21 -8.36
CA SER A 109 22.41 30.34 -9.53
C SER A 109 21.09 30.18 -10.27
N GLU A 110 21.15 30.01 -11.59
CA GLU A 110 20.01 29.65 -12.45
C GLU A 110 19.79 28.14 -12.53
N THR A 111 20.81 27.35 -12.18
CA THR A 111 20.75 25.89 -12.15
C THR A 111 20.75 25.38 -10.71
N ALA A 112 20.08 24.25 -10.49
CA ALA A 112 20.08 23.57 -9.20
C ALA A 112 21.50 23.10 -8.80
N TYR A 113 21.82 23.19 -7.51
CA TYR A 113 23.05 22.64 -6.95
C TYR A 113 22.85 22.21 -5.50
N ALA A 114 23.76 21.36 -4.99
CA ALA A 114 23.77 20.94 -3.59
C ALA A 114 24.99 21.51 -2.85
N ALA A 115 24.74 22.25 -1.77
CA ALA A 115 25.76 22.64 -0.81
C ALA A 115 25.81 21.62 0.34
N ASN A 116 26.98 21.39 0.93
CA ASN A 116 27.14 20.39 1.99
C ASN A 116 27.84 21.01 3.18
N PHE A 117 27.44 20.65 4.40
CA PHE A 117 28.20 20.92 5.62
C PHE A 117 28.08 19.72 6.55
N ALA A 118 28.93 19.63 7.56
CA ALA A 118 28.87 18.57 8.56
C ALA A 118 28.71 19.14 9.96
N PHE A 119 28.04 18.40 10.82
CA PHE A 119 27.90 18.76 12.23
C PHE A 119 27.93 17.53 13.13
N THR A 120 28.29 17.74 14.39
CA THR A 120 28.19 16.74 15.45
C THR A 120 27.39 17.26 16.64
N SER A 121 26.96 16.37 17.55
CA SER A 121 26.24 16.72 18.77
C SER A 121 26.46 15.69 19.87
N THR A 122 26.47 16.09 21.14
CA THR A 122 26.55 15.17 22.30
C THR A 122 25.18 14.60 22.71
N ALA A 123 24.30 14.39 21.74
CA ALA A 123 23.09 13.64 22.01
C ALA A 123 23.45 12.19 22.36
N SER A 124 22.69 11.55 23.25
CA SER A 124 22.96 10.18 23.72
C SER A 124 23.20 9.22 22.55
N GLY A 125 24.47 8.83 22.32
CA GLY A 125 24.89 7.95 21.23
C GLY A 125 25.38 8.62 19.93
N TRP A 126 25.45 9.95 19.86
CA TRP A 126 25.97 10.72 18.73
C TRP A 126 27.32 11.41 19.01
N GLU A 127 27.92 11.16 20.17
CA GLU A 127 29.23 11.70 20.51
C GLU A 127 30.27 11.32 19.45
N ASP A 128 31.03 12.30 18.98
CA ASP A 128 32.12 12.19 18.00
C ASP A 128 31.74 11.64 16.61
N MET A 129 30.46 11.70 16.26
CA MET A 129 29.98 11.31 14.93
C MET A 129 29.57 12.53 14.11
N ASP A 130 30.17 12.67 12.93
CA ASP A 130 29.79 13.68 11.95
C ASP A 130 28.54 13.25 11.17
N VAL A 131 27.57 14.16 11.14
CA VAL A 131 26.33 14.05 10.38
C VAL A 131 26.40 15.01 9.22
N LYS A 132 26.26 14.47 8.01
CA LYS A 132 26.24 15.27 6.80
C LYS A 132 24.91 16.00 6.68
N CYS A 133 24.97 17.29 6.34
CA CYS A 133 23.85 18.07 5.86
C CYS A 133 24.01 18.34 4.36
N VAL A 134 22.96 18.04 3.58
CA VAL A 134 22.83 18.37 2.17
C VAL A 134 21.77 19.44 2.02
N ILE A 135 22.13 20.56 1.40
CA ILE A 135 21.24 21.68 1.11
C ILE A 135 21.05 21.78 -0.39
N ASN A 136 19.89 21.36 -0.88
CA ASN A 136 19.49 21.46 -2.27
C ASN A 136 18.98 22.87 -2.57
N VAL A 137 19.73 23.63 -3.35
CA VAL A 137 19.33 24.96 -3.81
C VAL A 137 18.72 24.83 -5.19
N LEU A 138 17.44 25.16 -5.30
CA LEU A 138 16.62 24.94 -6.48
C LEU A 138 16.23 26.27 -7.17
N PRO A 139 16.01 26.27 -8.50
CA PRO A 139 15.59 27.46 -9.23
C PRO A 139 14.12 27.84 -8.96
N THR A 140 13.29 26.86 -8.62
CA THR A 140 11.87 27.03 -8.28
C THR A 140 11.61 26.58 -6.84
N ILE A 141 10.47 26.99 -6.30
CA ILE A 141 9.99 26.43 -5.04
C ILE A 141 9.78 24.92 -5.19
N ASN A 142 10.09 24.18 -4.13
CA ASN A 142 9.81 22.76 -4.02
C ASN A 142 8.80 22.56 -2.89
N PHE A 143 7.65 21.98 -3.20
CA PHE A 143 6.58 21.77 -2.25
C PHE A 143 6.79 20.47 -1.47
N SER A 144 6.18 20.39 -0.29
CA SER A 144 6.20 19.13 0.47
C SER A 144 5.21 18.13 -0.12
N PRO A 145 5.51 16.83 -0.08
CA PRO A 145 4.57 15.80 -0.47
C PRO A 145 3.33 15.81 0.45
N ILE A 146 2.24 15.26 -0.05
CA ILE A 146 0.96 15.14 0.64
C ILE A 146 0.66 13.65 0.82
N ALA A 147 0.71 13.16 2.06
CA ALA A 147 0.26 11.82 2.40
C ALA A 147 -1.28 11.81 2.54
N GLY A 148 -1.95 10.87 1.87
CA GLY A 148 -3.40 10.72 1.91
C GLY A 148 -3.87 9.76 3.00
N GLY A 149 -5.04 9.98 3.59
CA GLY A 149 -5.68 8.92 4.38
C GLY A 149 -6.07 7.76 3.46
N CYS A 150 -6.01 6.53 3.97
CA CYS A 150 -6.41 5.33 3.22
C CYS A 150 -7.12 4.33 4.14
N THR A 151 -7.99 3.53 3.56
CA THR A 151 -8.74 2.46 4.23
C THR A 151 -8.45 1.16 3.50
N PHE A 152 -8.11 0.13 4.24
CA PHE A 152 -7.82 -1.20 3.71
C PHE A 152 -8.67 -2.25 4.42
N GLU A 153 -8.93 -3.35 3.72
CA GLU A 153 -9.72 -4.43 4.27
C GLU A 153 -9.00 -5.77 4.10
N THR A 154 -9.17 -6.63 5.10
CA THR A 154 -8.78 -8.04 5.00
C THR A 154 -9.71 -8.87 5.87
N VAL A 155 -9.52 -10.18 5.85
CA VAL A 155 -10.25 -11.13 6.69
C VAL A 155 -9.31 -11.74 7.73
N GLN A 156 -9.89 -12.23 8.83
CA GLN A 156 -9.20 -12.98 9.87
C GLN A 156 -8.20 -13.99 9.31
N GLY A 157 -6.93 -13.88 9.76
CA GLY A 157 -5.85 -14.80 9.40
C GLY A 157 -5.25 -14.60 8.02
N VAL A 158 -5.63 -13.54 7.29
CA VAL A 158 -5.13 -13.24 5.94
C VAL A 158 -4.42 -11.90 5.94
N ALA A 159 -3.24 -11.87 5.32
CA ALA A 159 -2.49 -10.64 5.17
C ALA A 159 -3.16 -9.71 4.14
N ALA A 160 -3.27 -8.42 4.47
CA ALA A 160 -3.53 -7.38 3.49
C ALA A 160 -2.23 -6.98 2.81
N ILE A 161 -2.27 -6.82 1.50
CA ILE A 161 -1.17 -6.30 0.69
C ILE A 161 -1.71 -5.16 -0.13
N ASP A 162 -1.14 -3.98 0.06
CA ASP A 162 -1.60 -2.78 -0.60
C ASP A 162 -0.49 -1.72 -0.66
N THR A 163 -0.82 -0.56 -1.19
CA THR A 163 0.06 0.60 -1.34
C THR A 163 -0.51 1.81 -0.61
N LEU A 164 0.38 2.59 0.01
CA LEU A 164 0.01 3.83 0.68
C LEU A 164 -0.25 4.94 -0.33
N ALA A 165 -1.22 5.81 -0.02
CA ALA A 165 -1.56 6.94 -0.87
C ALA A 165 -0.69 8.17 -0.56
N ALA A 166 -0.05 8.72 -1.58
CA ALA A 166 0.60 10.03 -1.50
C ALA A 166 0.71 10.68 -2.88
N TYR A 167 0.87 12.00 -2.88
CA TYR A 167 1.06 12.81 -4.08
C TYR A 167 2.08 13.91 -3.79
N ASP A 168 2.96 14.17 -4.75
CA ASP A 168 3.92 15.27 -4.70
C ASP A 168 3.59 16.30 -5.79
N PRO A 169 3.42 17.59 -5.45
CA PRO A 169 3.05 18.64 -6.40
C PRO A 169 4.06 18.85 -7.54
N ASP A 170 5.32 18.57 -7.29
CA ASP A 170 6.43 18.75 -8.24
C ASP A 170 6.76 17.44 -8.98
N SER A 171 6.01 16.37 -8.68
CA SER A 171 6.21 15.00 -9.20
C SER A 171 7.57 14.41 -8.82
N ASP A 172 8.09 14.80 -7.66
CA ASP A 172 9.34 14.26 -7.15
C ASP A 172 9.20 12.81 -6.66
N THR A 173 10.31 12.08 -6.71
CA THR A 173 10.39 10.77 -6.06
C THR A 173 10.29 10.92 -4.55
N MET A 174 9.60 9.96 -3.92
CA MET A 174 9.28 10.02 -2.50
C MET A 174 9.57 8.71 -1.78
N VAL A 175 9.78 8.78 -0.47
CA VAL A 175 10.00 7.65 0.42
C VAL A 175 9.00 7.70 1.58
N PHE A 176 8.32 6.59 1.82
CA PHE A 176 7.34 6.39 2.88
C PHE A 176 8.03 5.90 4.15
N GLU A 177 7.55 6.39 5.29
CA GLU A 177 8.00 5.99 6.62
C GLU A 177 6.80 5.73 7.53
N ILE A 178 6.80 4.60 8.24
CA ILE A 178 5.79 4.27 9.24
C ILE A 178 6.16 4.93 10.57
N THR A 179 5.32 5.84 11.05
CA THR A 179 5.56 6.60 12.29
C THR A 179 4.85 6.02 13.50
N SER A 180 3.82 5.20 13.29
CA SER A 180 3.12 4.45 14.33
C SER A 180 2.63 3.14 13.76
N TYR A 181 2.84 2.04 14.48
CA TYR A 181 2.45 0.69 14.07
C TYR A 181 1.04 0.30 14.55
N PRO A 182 0.38 -0.65 13.86
CA PRO A 182 -0.92 -1.18 14.28
C PRO A 182 -0.86 -1.88 15.65
N LYS A 183 -2.00 -1.90 16.37
CA LYS A 183 -2.09 -2.53 17.70
C LYS A 183 -2.48 -4.00 17.64
N ASN A 184 -3.20 -4.40 16.60
CA ASN A 184 -3.86 -5.69 16.46
C ASN A 184 -3.35 -6.51 15.26
N GLY A 185 -2.21 -6.13 14.71
CA GLY A 185 -1.46 -6.89 13.72
C GLY A 185 0.00 -6.45 13.66
N THR A 186 0.72 -6.96 12.66
CA THR A 186 2.08 -6.56 12.32
C THR A 186 2.09 -5.93 10.93
N LEU A 187 2.87 -4.87 10.75
CA LEU A 187 3.00 -4.16 9.48
C LEU A 187 4.47 -4.15 9.04
N THR A 188 4.71 -4.52 7.79
CA THR A 188 6.02 -4.42 7.13
C THR A 188 5.88 -3.55 5.88
N LEU A 189 6.67 -2.48 5.78
CA LEU A 189 6.83 -1.72 4.55
C LEU A 189 7.82 -2.49 3.65
N VAL A 190 7.33 -3.03 2.54
CA VAL A 190 8.09 -3.90 1.62
C VAL A 190 8.83 -3.09 0.57
N ASP A 191 8.22 -1.99 0.12
CA ASP A 191 8.84 -1.01 -0.76
C ASP A 191 8.53 0.40 -0.25
N ALA A 192 9.56 1.06 0.28
CA ALA A 192 9.41 2.39 0.82
C ALA A 192 9.26 3.48 -0.26
N THR A 193 9.60 3.22 -1.52
CA THR A 193 9.43 4.18 -2.63
C THR A 193 8.05 4.06 -3.27
N ALA A 194 7.54 2.84 -3.40
CA ALA A 194 6.19 2.58 -3.89
C ALA A 194 5.13 2.66 -2.78
N GLY A 195 5.53 2.71 -1.50
CA GLY A 195 4.64 2.66 -0.35
C GLY A 195 3.96 1.30 -0.18
N SER A 196 4.49 0.23 -0.78
CA SER A 196 3.91 -1.12 -0.71
C SER A 196 4.15 -1.72 0.66
N PHE A 197 3.10 -2.27 1.28
CA PHE A 197 3.18 -2.85 2.61
C PHE A 197 2.43 -4.18 2.71
N VAL A 198 2.78 -4.94 3.74
CA VAL A 198 2.08 -6.16 4.17
C VAL A 198 1.60 -5.93 5.60
N TYR A 199 0.29 -6.04 5.82
CA TYR A 199 -0.30 -6.10 7.15
C TYR A 199 -0.79 -7.50 7.46
N THR A 200 -0.38 -8.08 8.58
CA THR A 200 -0.85 -9.38 9.05
C THR A 200 -1.62 -9.22 10.37
N PRO A 201 -2.94 -9.47 10.39
CA PRO A 201 -3.71 -9.45 11.64
C PRO A 201 -3.14 -10.44 12.66
N LYS A 202 -3.27 -10.12 13.96
CA LYS A 202 -3.06 -11.12 15.01
C LYS A 202 -4.04 -12.29 14.82
N ASP A 203 -3.63 -13.47 15.26
CA ASP A 203 -4.46 -14.67 15.15
C ASP A 203 -5.88 -14.41 15.70
N LYS A 204 -6.88 -14.80 14.92
CA LYS A 204 -8.33 -14.63 15.19
C LYS A 204 -8.81 -13.19 15.41
N TYR A 205 -7.98 -12.17 15.22
CA TYR A 205 -8.39 -10.78 15.40
C TYR A 205 -9.41 -10.35 14.34
N LYS A 206 -10.46 -9.65 14.76
CA LYS A 206 -11.40 -8.93 13.88
C LYS A 206 -11.71 -7.55 14.45
N GLY A 207 -12.06 -6.62 13.58
CA GLY A 207 -12.35 -5.23 13.89
C GLY A 207 -11.29 -4.27 13.35
N LYS A 208 -11.40 -3.01 13.78
CA LYS A 208 -10.57 -1.90 13.26
C LYS A 208 -9.15 -1.90 13.84
N ASP A 209 -8.18 -1.65 13.00
CA ASP A 209 -6.82 -1.29 13.39
C ASP A 209 -6.38 -0.05 12.63
N ALA A 210 -5.27 0.57 13.02
CA ALA A 210 -4.76 1.73 12.32
C ALA A 210 -3.26 1.90 12.55
N PHE A 211 -2.61 2.46 11.55
CA PHE A 211 -1.21 2.86 11.61
C PHE A 211 -1.05 4.24 10.98
N LYS A 212 0.11 4.86 11.19
CA LYS A 212 0.38 6.20 10.66
C LYS A 212 1.68 6.23 9.91
N TYR A 213 1.74 7.13 8.94
CA TYR A 213 2.90 7.28 8.08
C TYR A 213 3.12 8.73 7.66
N LYS A 214 4.35 8.98 7.19
CA LYS A 214 4.76 10.20 6.52
C LYS A 214 5.48 9.85 5.23
N VAL A 215 5.69 10.87 4.42
CA VAL A 215 6.37 10.77 3.14
C VAL A 215 7.39 11.89 3.06
N THR A 216 8.59 11.56 2.59
CA THR A 216 9.69 12.51 2.38
C THR A 216 10.08 12.50 0.91
N ASP A 217 10.15 13.69 0.31
CA ASP A 217 10.64 13.82 -1.07
C ASP A 217 12.18 13.69 -1.14
N VAL A 218 12.72 13.66 -2.36
CA VAL A 218 14.17 13.59 -2.59
C VAL A 218 14.95 14.81 -2.07
N TYR A 219 14.26 15.91 -1.80
CA TYR A 219 14.82 17.18 -1.36
C TYR A 219 14.70 17.43 0.15
N GLY A 220 14.13 16.47 0.90
CA GLY A 220 14.00 16.47 2.35
C GLY A 220 12.74 17.13 2.89
N ASN A 221 11.78 17.55 2.05
CA ASN A 221 10.50 18.01 2.55
C ASN A 221 9.67 16.82 3.04
N ILE A 222 8.98 17.01 4.17
CA ILE A 222 8.22 15.96 4.84
C ILE A 222 6.74 16.32 4.85
N SER A 223 5.89 15.37 4.50
CA SER A 223 4.44 15.51 4.56
C SER A 223 3.91 15.65 5.99
N LYS A 224 2.66 16.12 6.10
CA LYS A 224 1.88 15.89 7.33
C LYS A 224 1.64 14.38 7.50
N GLU A 225 1.58 13.95 8.75
CA GLU A 225 1.28 12.56 9.08
C GLU A 225 -0.14 12.19 8.62
N ALA A 226 -0.27 11.07 7.92
CA ALA A 226 -1.53 10.48 7.51
C ALA A 226 -1.86 9.24 8.35
N THR A 227 -3.15 8.89 8.42
CA THR A 227 -3.63 7.67 9.08
C THR A 227 -4.15 6.70 8.04
N ALA A 228 -3.67 5.46 8.12
CA ALA A 228 -4.18 4.32 7.38
C ALA A 228 -5.06 3.49 8.32
N GLU A 229 -6.33 3.32 7.99
CA GLU A 229 -7.28 2.50 8.73
C GLU A 229 -7.38 1.11 8.10
N ILE A 230 -7.50 0.08 8.94
CA ILE A 230 -7.64 -1.31 8.49
C ILE A 230 -8.88 -1.90 9.13
N GLN A 231 -9.77 -2.47 8.33
CA GLN A 231 -10.89 -3.27 8.78
C GLN A 231 -10.54 -4.76 8.61
N VAL A 232 -10.61 -5.53 9.70
CA VAL A 232 -10.42 -6.98 9.66
C VAL A 232 -11.75 -7.69 9.86
N ASP A 233 -12.29 -8.23 8.78
CA ASP A 233 -13.58 -8.92 8.78
C ASP A 233 -13.47 -10.36 9.28
N LYS A 234 -14.63 -10.92 9.62
CA LYS A 234 -14.72 -12.33 9.99
C LYS A 234 -14.44 -13.20 8.76
N ASN A 235 -13.62 -14.23 8.92
CA ASN A 235 -13.51 -15.29 7.92
C ASN A 235 -14.74 -16.22 8.03
N VAL A 236 -15.82 -15.87 7.34
CA VAL A 236 -17.09 -16.62 7.34
C VAL A 236 -16.93 -17.99 6.69
N ALA A 237 -16.11 -18.09 5.64
CA ALA A 237 -15.82 -19.33 4.93
C ALA A 237 -15.07 -20.37 5.78
N GLN A 238 -14.40 -19.92 6.86
CA GLN A 238 -13.58 -20.75 7.75
C GLN A 238 -12.47 -21.51 7.00
N LEU A 239 -11.96 -20.93 5.91
CA LEU A 239 -10.90 -21.51 5.09
C LEU A 239 -9.87 -20.46 4.70
N VAL A 240 -8.71 -20.94 4.28
CA VAL A 240 -7.64 -20.14 3.68
C VAL A 240 -7.09 -20.92 2.50
N TYR A 241 -6.96 -20.28 1.35
CA TYR A 241 -6.34 -20.88 0.17
C TYR A 241 -4.81 -20.96 0.30
N ALA A 242 -4.26 -22.14 0.02
CA ALA A 242 -2.83 -22.41 0.19
C ALA A 242 -1.96 -21.68 -0.84
N ASP A 243 -2.47 -21.48 -2.05
CA ASP A 243 -1.82 -20.83 -3.19
C ASP A 243 -2.03 -19.31 -3.25
N MET A 244 -2.73 -18.74 -2.26
CA MET A 244 -3.03 -17.31 -2.18
C MET A 244 -2.25 -16.59 -1.08
N GLN A 245 -1.31 -17.26 -0.40
CA GLN A 245 -0.51 -16.61 0.64
C GLN A 245 0.29 -15.45 0.06
N GLY A 246 0.02 -14.25 0.57
CA GLY A 246 0.63 -13.03 0.05
C GLY A 246 0.09 -12.61 -1.32
N HIS A 247 -1.10 -13.07 -1.71
CA HIS A 247 -1.77 -12.65 -2.92
C HIS A 247 -2.81 -11.56 -2.62
N TRP A 248 -2.83 -10.48 -3.38
CA TRP A 248 -3.69 -9.31 -3.18
C TRP A 248 -5.20 -9.66 -3.18
N ALA A 249 -5.60 -10.66 -3.98
CA ALA A 249 -6.99 -11.11 -4.07
C ALA A 249 -7.42 -12.15 -3.00
N HIS A 250 -6.55 -12.50 -2.02
CA HIS A 250 -6.84 -13.58 -1.07
C HIS A 250 -8.06 -13.29 -0.19
N SER A 251 -8.14 -12.07 0.36
CA SER A 251 -9.28 -11.65 1.16
C SER A 251 -10.58 -11.68 0.36
N ALA A 252 -10.55 -11.16 -0.87
CA ALA A 252 -11.70 -11.14 -1.77
C ALA A 252 -12.20 -12.56 -2.09
N ALA A 253 -11.29 -13.49 -2.40
CA ALA A 253 -11.61 -14.88 -2.67
C ALA A 253 -12.28 -15.57 -1.46
N ILE A 254 -11.86 -15.24 -0.23
CA ILE A 254 -12.46 -15.77 1.00
C ILE A 254 -13.82 -15.13 1.28
N LYS A 255 -13.98 -13.81 1.04
CA LYS A 255 -15.29 -13.14 1.16
C LYS A 255 -16.31 -13.82 0.23
N LEU A 256 -15.96 -14.06 -1.04
CA LEU A 256 -16.85 -14.77 -1.98
C LEU A 256 -17.17 -16.19 -1.54
N ALA A 257 -16.18 -16.96 -1.06
CA ALA A 257 -16.43 -18.31 -0.55
C ALA A 257 -17.38 -18.30 0.65
N GLY A 258 -17.30 -17.29 1.52
CA GLY A 258 -18.21 -17.10 2.65
C GLY A 258 -19.66 -16.85 2.23
N LEU A 259 -19.87 -16.34 1.01
CA LEU A 259 -21.17 -16.14 0.37
C LEU A 259 -21.62 -17.34 -0.48
N GLY A 260 -20.85 -18.43 -0.49
CA GLY A 260 -21.12 -19.60 -1.34
C GLY A 260 -20.77 -19.38 -2.83
N ILE A 261 -20.11 -18.27 -3.17
CA ILE A 261 -19.63 -17.96 -4.52
C ILE A 261 -18.18 -18.44 -4.63
N ALA A 262 -17.97 -19.74 -4.48
CA ALA A 262 -16.65 -20.30 -4.28
C ALA A 262 -16.06 -20.85 -5.59
N CYS A 263 -14.85 -20.40 -5.90
CA CYS A 263 -14.03 -20.90 -6.99
C CYS A 263 -12.81 -21.56 -6.36
N HIS A 264 -12.89 -22.84 -6.00
CA HIS A 264 -11.73 -23.57 -5.49
C HIS A 264 -11.80 -25.07 -5.77
N GLU A 265 -10.62 -25.70 -5.73
CA GLU A 265 -10.46 -27.14 -5.65
C GLU A 265 -10.07 -27.52 -4.21
N GLU A 266 -10.59 -28.64 -3.72
CA GLU A 266 -10.20 -29.21 -2.43
C GLU A 266 -9.43 -30.52 -2.68
N ILE A 267 -8.17 -30.55 -2.23
CA ILE A 267 -7.30 -31.73 -2.35
C ILE A 267 -6.83 -32.10 -0.95
N ALA A 268 -7.30 -33.25 -0.44
CA ALA A 268 -6.94 -33.76 0.88
C ALA A 268 -7.19 -32.75 2.03
N GLY A 269 -8.29 -31.99 1.98
CA GLY A 269 -8.65 -30.98 2.98
C GLY A 269 -7.89 -29.65 2.85
N VAL A 270 -7.12 -29.46 1.78
CA VAL A 270 -6.45 -28.20 1.45
C VAL A 270 -7.17 -27.54 0.29
N TYR A 271 -7.45 -26.24 0.42
CA TYR A 271 -8.17 -25.46 -0.58
C TYR A 271 -7.19 -24.69 -1.48
N TYR A 272 -7.42 -24.75 -2.80
CA TYR A 272 -6.64 -24.08 -3.83
C TYR A 272 -7.55 -23.19 -4.68
N PHE A 273 -7.18 -21.92 -4.85
CA PHE A 273 -7.99 -20.95 -5.58
C PHE A 273 -7.66 -20.87 -7.07
N GLU A 274 -6.41 -21.12 -7.46
CA GLU A 274 -5.83 -20.93 -8.79
C GLU A 274 -6.00 -19.48 -9.32
N PRO A 275 -5.37 -18.46 -8.70
CA PRO A 275 -5.63 -17.04 -8.99
C PRO A 275 -5.52 -16.67 -10.48
N GLU A 276 -4.51 -17.20 -11.17
CA GLU A 276 -4.18 -16.86 -12.55
C GLU A 276 -4.99 -17.62 -13.61
N LYS A 277 -5.90 -18.51 -13.19
CA LYS A 277 -6.67 -19.32 -14.13
C LYS A 277 -7.74 -18.47 -14.80
N ALA A 278 -7.79 -18.54 -16.12
CA ALA A 278 -8.76 -17.82 -16.94
C ALA A 278 -10.21 -18.10 -16.50
N MET A 279 -11.01 -17.05 -16.41
CA MET A 279 -12.43 -17.15 -16.15
C MET A 279 -13.18 -17.37 -17.45
N SER A 280 -14.02 -18.41 -17.50
CA SER A 280 -14.89 -18.66 -18.64
C SER A 280 -16.13 -17.76 -18.59
N ARG A 281 -16.64 -17.39 -19.77
CA ARG A 281 -17.86 -16.57 -19.94
C ARG A 281 -19.09 -17.10 -19.20
N GLY A 282 -19.33 -18.41 -19.23
CA GLY A 282 -20.45 -19.04 -18.53
C GLY A 282 -20.33 -18.94 -17.01
N ASN A 283 -19.18 -19.35 -16.46
CA ASN A 283 -18.95 -19.29 -15.01
C ASN A 283 -19.02 -17.86 -14.48
N PHE A 284 -18.45 -16.88 -15.20
CA PHE A 284 -18.54 -15.49 -14.77
C PHE A 284 -19.97 -14.97 -14.73
N ALA A 285 -20.80 -15.28 -15.74
CA ALA A 285 -22.21 -14.88 -15.74
C ALA A 285 -22.97 -15.43 -14.52
N VAL A 286 -22.71 -16.69 -14.17
CA VAL A 286 -23.29 -17.34 -12.98
C VAL A 286 -22.82 -16.63 -11.71
N MET A 287 -21.51 -16.45 -11.54
CA MET A 287 -20.95 -15.81 -10.35
C MET A 287 -21.44 -14.37 -10.18
N LEU A 288 -21.56 -13.61 -11.28
CA LEU A 288 -22.06 -12.25 -11.29
C LEU A 288 -23.53 -12.18 -10.82
N LEU A 289 -24.38 -13.10 -11.28
CA LEU A 289 -25.78 -13.18 -10.82
C LEU A 289 -25.90 -13.69 -9.37
N MET A 290 -25.00 -14.58 -8.93
CA MET A 290 -24.92 -14.98 -7.53
C MET A 290 -24.52 -13.81 -6.64
N ALA A 291 -23.54 -13.00 -7.05
CA ALA A 291 -23.11 -11.79 -6.35
C ALA A 291 -24.27 -10.79 -6.21
N ALA A 292 -25.12 -10.69 -7.23
CA ALA A 292 -26.36 -9.90 -7.20
C ALA A 292 -27.56 -10.60 -6.52
N SER A 293 -27.34 -11.72 -5.83
CA SER A 293 -28.36 -12.46 -5.07
C SER A 293 -29.59 -12.90 -5.89
N TYR A 294 -29.41 -13.21 -7.18
CA TYR A 294 -30.48 -13.79 -7.99
C TYR A 294 -30.69 -15.29 -7.73
N GLY A 295 -29.74 -15.97 -7.09
CA GLY A 295 -29.77 -17.44 -6.92
C GLY A 295 -31.03 -17.98 -6.26
N ASP A 296 -31.50 -17.33 -5.19
CA ASP A 296 -32.67 -17.79 -4.42
C ASP A 296 -34.01 -17.61 -5.14
N LYS A 297 -34.00 -16.92 -6.29
CA LYS A 297 -35.20 -16.56 -7.06
C LYS A 297 -35.33 -17.37 -8.36
N LEU A 298 -34.39 -18.29 -8.62
CA LEU A 298 -34.30 -18.99 -9.88
C LEU A 298 -35.06 -20.32 -9.87
N GLU A 299 -35.97 -20.45 -10.83
CA GLU A 299 -36.60 -21.73 -11.15
C GLU A 299 -35.73 -22.53 -12.13
N PRO A 300 -35.59 -23.86 -11.97
CA PRO A 300 -34.84 -24.70 -12.91
C PRO A 300 -35.40 -24.63 -14.33
N VAL A 301 -34.50 -24.54 -15.32
CA VAL A 301 -34.86 -24.57 -16.75
C VAL A 301 -34.17 -25.73 -17.46
N SER A 302 -34.84 -26.33 -18.44
CA SER A 302 -34.28 -27.42 -19.23
C SER A 302 -33.38 -26.94 -20.38
N SER A 303 -33.58 -25.70 -20.84
CA SER A 303 -32.81 -25.08 -21.92
C SER A 303 -32.68 -23.57 -21.74
N THR A 304 -31.53 -23.03 -22.12
CA THR A 304 -31.23 -21.59 -22.17
C THR A 304 -31.63 -20.94 -23.52
N GLY A 305 -31.92 -21.77 -24.52
CA GLY A 305 -32.20 -21.34 -25.89
C GLY A 305 -30.98 -20.79 -26.64
N PHE A 306 -29.75 -21.04 -26.16
CA PHE A 306 -28.55 -20.91 -26.97
C PHE A 306 -28.34 -22.16 -27.84
N ALA A 307 -27.63 -22.02 -28.96
CA ALA A 307 -27.37 -23.13 -29.86
C ALA A 307 -26.36 -24.15 -29.29
N ASP A 308 -25.51 -23.72 -28.37
CA ASP A 308 -24.54 -24.51 -27.61
C ASP A 308 -25.00 -24.85 -26.19
N ASP A 309 -26.31 -25.00 -25.98
CA ASP A 309 -26.92 -25.32 -24.69
C ASP A 309 -26.41 -26.62 -24.05
N ASP A 310 -25.95 -27.57 -24.87
CA ASP A 310 -25.36 -28.84 -24.42
C ASP A 310 -24.00 -28.67 -23.72
N LEU A 311 -23.31 -27.54 -23.96
CA LEU A 311 -22.06 -27.20 -23.27
C LEU A 311 -22.29 -26.53 -21.91
N ILE A 312 -23.54 -26.19 -21.57
CA ILE A 312 -23.90 -25.49 -20.33
C ILE A 312 -24.34 -26.53 -19.29
N PRO A 313 -23.63 -26.64 -18.15
CA PRO A 313 -24.02 -27.51 -17.06
C PRO A 313 -25.47 -27.25 -16.60
N VAL A 314 -26.22 -28.31 -16.28
CA VAL A 314 -27.63 -28.20 -15.86
C VAL A 314 -27.81 -27.25 -14.69
N SER A 315 -26.88 -27.26 -13.73
CA SER A 315 -26.87 -26.35 -12.56
C SER A 315 -26.72 -24.87 -12.93
N GLN A 316 -26.20 -24.56 -14.10
CA GLN A 316 -25.97 -23.18 -14.56
C GLN A 316 -27.07 -22.67 -15.49
N LYS A 317 -27.91 -23.55 -16.04
CA LYS A 317 -28.89 -23.17 -17.08
C LYS A 317 -29.87 -22.09 -16.62
N ALA A 318 -30.36 -22.15 -15.38
CA ALA A 318 -31.29 -21.14 -14.86
C ALA A 318 -30.65 -19.75 -14.81
N TYR A 319 -29.40 -19.66 -14.31
CA TYR A 319 -28.63 -18.42 -14.28
C TYR A 319 -28.36 -17.89 -15.69
N ILE A 320 -27.94 -18.75 -16.62
CA ILE A 320 -27.64 -18.32 -17.99
C ILE A 320 -28.90 -17.86 -18.73
N ALA A 321 -30.02 -18.54 -18.54
CA ALA A 321 -31.30 -18.13 -19.12
C ALA A 321 -31.70 -16.74 -18.61
N LEU A 322 -31.57 -16.49 -17.30
CA LEU A 322 -31.81 -15.16 -16.72
C LEU A 322 -30.81 -14.12 -17.23
N ALA A 323 -29.51 -14.45 -17.31
CA ALA A 323 -28.50 -13.53 -17.81
C ALA A 323 -28.79 -13.09 -19.25
N LYS A 324 -29.35 -13.99 -20.07
CA LYS A 324 -29.81 -13.70 -21.43
C LYS A 324 -31.04 -12.80 -21.42
N GLU A 325 -32.03 -13.09 -20.57
CA GLU A 325 -33.24 -12.27 -20.42
C GLU A 325 -32.92 -10.83 -19.98
N LEU A 326 -32.00 -10.68 -19.03
CA LEU A 326 -31.52 -9.37 -18.55
C LEU A 326 -30.54 -8.69 -19.52
N GLY A 327 -30.17 -9.35 -20.62
CA GLY A 327 -29.23 -8.81 -21.62
C GLY A 327 -27.77 -8.73 -21.16
N ILE A 328 -27.44 -9.28 -19.97
CA ILE A 328 -26.10 -9.33 -19.37
C ILE A 328 -25.15 -10.07 -20.32
N VAL A 329 -25.55 -11.25 -20.80
CA VAL A 329 -24.80 -11.99 -21.82
C VAL A 329 -25.34 -11.65 -23.21
N THR A 330 -24.48 -11.10 -24.05
CA THR A 330 -24.80 -10.89 -25.47
C THR A 330 -24.47 -12.15 -26.28
N PRO A 331 -25.41 -12.71 -27.06
CA PRO A 331 -25.13 -13.84 -27.93
C PRO A 331 -24.10 -13.48 -29.01
N LYS A 332 -23.18 -14.41 -29.28
CA LYS A 332 -22.32 -14.36 -30.47
C LYS A 332 -23.01 -15.12 -31.59
N LEU A 333 -23.23 -14.47 -32.74
CA LEU A 333 -23.86 -15.12 -33.89
C LEU A 333 -22.86 -16.02 -34.60
N GLY A 334 -23.20 -17.29 -34.76
CA GLY A 334 -22.42 -18.24 -35.55
C GLY A 334 -22.61 -18.01 -37.06
N GLU A 335 -21.77 -18.64 -37.87
CA GLU A 335 -21.91 -18.63 -39.33
C GLU A 335 -23.25 -19.21 -39.81
N ASP A 336 -23.87 -20.06 -38.98
CA ASP A 336 -25.20 -20.62 -39.21
C ASP A 336 -26.36 -19.67 -38.83
N GLY A 337 -26.05 -18.44 -38.40
CA GLY A 337 -27.01 -17.42 -37.97
C GLY A 337 -27.63 -17.69 -36.59
N LYS A 338 -27.20 -18.74 -35.87
CA LYS A 338 -27.72 -19.04 -34.53
C LYS A 338 -26.97 -18.28 -33.45
N ALA A 339 -27.64 -18.10 -32.32
CA ALA A 339 -27.10 -17.43 -31.15
C ALA A 339 -26.35 -18.42 -30.25
N TYR A 340 -25.04 -18.19 -30.07
CA TYR A 340 -24.17 -18.98 -29.19
C TYR A 340 -23.77 -18.17 -27.95
N LEU A 341 -23.65 -18.84 -26.81
CA LEU A 341 -23.08 -18.24 -25.61
C LEU A 341 -21.56 -18.33 -25.63
N GLN A 342 -21.01 -19.45 -26.10
CA GLN A 342 -19.62 -19.89 -25.92
C GLN A 342 -19.25 -19.98 -24.42
N PRO A 343 -19.91 -20.85 -23.63
CA PRO A 343 -19.80 -20.86 -22.16
C PRO A 343 -18.38 -21.11 -21.65
N ASN A 344 -17.57 -21.87 -22.40
CA ASN A 344 -16.20 -22.23 -22.03
C ASN A 344 -15.14 -21.28 -22.61
N ALA A 345 -15.54 -20.27 -23.38
CA ALA A 345 -14.60 -19.27 -23.89
C ALA A 345 -14.06 -18.41 -22.75
N GLU A 346 -12.76 -18.15 -22.77
CA GLU A 346 -12.10 -17.25 -21.84
C GLU A 346 -12.61 -15.82 -22.06
N LEU A 347 -12.88 -15.11 -20.96
CA LEU A 347 -13.31 -13.72 -21.00
C LEU A 347 -12.13 -12.79 -21.12
N THR A 348 -12.31 -11.70 -21.85
CA THR A 348 -11.45 -10.53 -21.71
C THR A 348 -11.96 -9.59 -20.60
N ARG A 349 -11.07 -8.73 -20.10
CA ARG A 349 -11.41 -7.65 -19.17
C ARG A 349 -12.56 -6.78 -19.67
N ALA A 350 -12.56 -6.42 -20.96
CA ALA A 350 -13.63 -5.63 -21.57
C ALA A 350 -14.97 -6.39 -21.62
N GLU A 351 -14.97 -7.68 -21.96
CA GLU A 351 -16.20 -8.48 -21.96
C GLU A 351 -16.79 -8.61 -20.54
N ALA A 352 -15.95 -8.82 -19.53
CA ALA A 352 -16.36 -8.84 -18.13
C ALA A 352 -16.96 -7.49 -17.70
N ALA A 353 -16.32 -6.37 -18.05
CA ALA A 353 -16.81 -5.02 -17.76
C ALA A 353 -18.21 -4.78 -18.35
N VAL A 354 -18.44 -5.15 -19.61
CA VAL A 354 -19.76 -5.02 -20.24
C VAL A 354 -20.83 -5.81 -19.48
N MET A 355 -20.52 -7.04 -19.07
CA MET A 355 -21.47 -7.87 -18.31
C MET A 355 -21.80 -7.27 -16.95
N ILE A 356 -20.80 -6.80 -16.20
CA ILE A 356 -21.00 -6.15 -14.88
C ILE A 356 -21.82 -4.87 -15.03
N SER A 357 -21.43 -4.00 -15.95
CA SER A 357 -22.08 -2.69 -16.13
C SER A 357 -23.55 -2.84 -16.54
N LYS A 358 -23.87 -3.87 -17.34
CA LYS A 358 -25.26 -4.19 -17.70
C LYS A 358 -26.08 -4.71 -16.53
N LEU A 359 -25.51 -5.58 -15.69
CA LEU A 359 -26.17 -6.02 -14.46
C LEU A 359 -26.51 -4.80 -13.57
N LEU A 360 -25.55 -3.89 -13.43
CA LEU A 360 -25.67 -2.70 -12.57
C LEU A 360 -26.42 -1.53 -13.22
N ASN A 361 -26.77 -1.65 -14.50
CA ASN A 361 -27.37 -0.59 -15.31
C ASN A 361 -26.56 0.72 -15.28
N LEU A 362 -25.25 0.60 -15.47
CA LEU A 362 -24.28 1.70 -15.45
C LEU A 362 -23.79 2.01 -16.87
N GLU A 363 -23.72 3.30 -17.22
CA GLU A 363 -23.11 3.81 -18.44
C GLU A 363 -22.57 5.23 -18.21
N SER A 364 -21.42 5.56 -18.79
CA SER A 364 -20.81 6.89 -18.70
C SER A 364 -20.18 7.32 -20.02
N ASN A 365 -20.18 8.63 -20.28
CA ASN A 365 -19.50 9.23 -21.43
C ASN A 365 -18.15 9.85 -21.04
N ALA A 366 -17.64 9.55 -19.84
CA ALA A 366 -16.36 10.06 -19.39
C ALA A 366 -15.21 9.56 -20.25
N SER A 367 -14.18 10.41 -20.38
CA SER A 367 -13.00 10.08 -21.17
C SER A 367 -12.07 9.14 -20.40
N LEU A 368 -11.63 8.09 -21.08
CA LEU A 368 -10.63 7.14 -20.58
C LEU A 368 -9.21 7.47 -21.07
N ALA A 369 -8.98 8.67 -21.62
CA ALA A 369 -7.68 9.09 -22.18
C ALA A 369 -6.52 9.15 -21.16
N THR A 370 -6.81 8.97 -19.86
CA THR A 370 -5.77 8.78 -18.84
C THR A 370 -5.03 7.46 -18.99
N PHE A 371 -5.63 6.48 -19.67
CA PHE A 371 -5.01 5.19 -19.95
C PHE A 371 -4.33 5.23 -21.32
N SER A 372 -3.06 4.85 -21.35
CA SER A 372 -2.21 4.86 -22.53
C SER A 372 -2.71 3.92 -23.65
N ASP A 373 -3.46 2.88 -23.29
CA ASP A 373 -4.03 1.87 -24.17
C ASP A 373 -5.53 2.09 -24.43
N SER A 374 -6.07 3.28 -24.15
CA SER A 374 -7.51 3.57 -24.30
C SER A 374 -8.03 3.34 -25.72
N GLU A 375 -7.18 3.48 -26.74
CA GLU A 375 -7.52 3.20 -28.14
C GLU A 375 -7.76 1.72 -28.44
N THR A 376 -7.28 0.81 -27.57
CA THR A 376 -7.46 -0.64 -27.72
C THR A 376 -8.78 -1.15 -27.14
N ILE A 377 -9.54 -0.27 -26.46
CA ILE A 377 -10.84 -0.58 -25.88
C ILE A 377 -11.86 -0.73 -27.02
N PRO A 378 -12.61 -1.85 -27.10
CA PRO A 378 -13.69 -1.99 -28.07
C PRO A 378 -14.71 -0.85 -27.94
N ALA A 379 -15.15 -0.27 -29.06
CA ALA A 379 -15.98 0.93 -29.07
C ALA A 379 -17.29 0.76 -28.26
N GLU A 380 -17.87 -0.44 -28.30
CA GLU A 380 -19.06 -0.82 -27.55
C GLU A 380 -18.82 -0.96 -26.05
N ALA A 381 -17.59 -1.17 -25.61
CA ALA A 381 -17.21 -1.36 -24.21
C ALA A 381 -16.85 -0.05 -23.49
N VAL A 382 -16.47 1.00 -24.23
CA VAL A 382 -15.96 2.28 -23.68
C VAL A 382 -16.86 2.85 -22.59
N LYS A 383 -18.17 2.98 -22.86
CA LYS A 383 -19.12 3.60 -21.92
C LYS A 383 -19.33 2.80 -20.64
N TYR A 384 -19.16 1.47 -20.71
CA TYR A 384 -19.33 0.57 -19.58
C TYR A 384 -18.07 0.57 -18.72
N ILE A 385 -16.88 0.50 -19.34
CA ILE A 385 -15.61 0.61 -18.63
C ILE A 385 -15.50 1.97 -17.93
N ALA A 386 -15.89 3.06 -18.61
CA ALA A 386 -15.89 4.40 -18.01
C ALA A 386 -16.76 4.45 -16.75
N ALA A 387 -17.98 3.89 -16.81
CA ALA A 387 -18.88 3.88 -15.66
C ALA A 387 -18.33 3.05 -14.49
N LEU A 388 -17.81 1.86 -14.75
CA LEU A 388 -17.22 1.01 -13.71
C LEU A 388 -15.96 1.61 -13.10
N TYR A 389 -15.19 2.40 -13.87
CA TYR A 389 -14.04 3.13 -13.38
C TYR A 389 -14.46 4.29 -12.46
N GLU A 390 -15.47 5.07 -12.84
CA GLU A 390 -16.00 6.17 -12.03
C GLU A 390 -16.57 5.69 -10.69
N GLU A 391 -17.24 4.53 -10.68
CA GLU A 391 -17.79 3.91 -9.47
C GLU A 391 -16.72 3.10 -8.69
N GLY A 392 -15.48 3.04 -9.17
CA GLY A 392 -14.39 2.32 -8.50
C GLY A 392 -14.53 0.78 -8.49
N ILE A 393 -15.45 0.23 -9.28
CA ILE A 393 -15.72 -1.22 -9.37
C ILE A 393 -14.61 -1.93 -10.17
N MET A 394 -14.12 -1.28 -11.23
CA MET A 394 -13.03 -1.81 -12.05
C MET A 394 -11.98 -0.74 -12.31
N SER A 395 -10.74 -1.03 -11.89
CA SER A 395 -9.57 -0.19 -12.16
C SER A 395 -8.75 -0.73 -13.33
N GLY A 396 -7.80 0.08 -13.80
CA GLY A 396 -6.70 -0.40 -14.63
C GLY A 396 -5.86 -1.49 -13.92
N VAL A 397 -5.08 -2.23 -14.70
CA VAL A 397 -4.09 -3.19 -14.16
C VAL A 397 -2.93 -2.47 -13.49
N ASP A 398 -2.68 -1.23 -13.93
CA ASP A 398 -1.82 -0.25 -13.27
C ASP A 398 -2.43 1.16 -13.43
N LYS A 399 -1.72 2.19 -12.96
CA LYS A 399 -2.19 3.60 -13.00
C LYS A 399 -2.34 4.17 -14.43
N THR A 400 -1.78 3.51 -15.44
CA THR A 400 -1.63 3.97 -16.83
C THR A 400 -2.20 3.01 -17.87
N THR A 401 -2.58 1.79 -17.49
CA THR A 401 -2.99 0.72 -18.42
C THR A 401 -4.32 0.10 -18.00
N MET A 402 -5.28 0.03 -18.92
CA MET A 402 -6.59 -0.62 -18.69
C MET A 402 -6.57 -2.12 -19.02
N ALA A 403 -5.77 -2.51 -20.02
CA ALA A 403 -5.62 -3.85 -20.57
C ALA A 403 -6.95 -4.51 -21.00
N PRO A 404 -7.78 -3.87 -21.85
CA PRO A 404 -9.14 -4.34 -22.15
C PRO A 404 -9.21 -5.74 -22.79
N ASN A 405 -8.16 -6.15 -23.50
CA ASN A 405 -8.10 -7.42 -24.24
C ASN A 405 -7.37 -8.53 -23.48
N GLU A 406 -6.84 -8.24 -22.30
CA GLU A 406 -6.22 -9.27 -21.45
C GLU A 406 -7.28 -10.23 -20.92
N ILE A 407 -6.88 -11.48 -20.73
CA ILE A 407 -7.73 -12.54 -20.17
C ILE A 407 -8.08 -12.18 -18.72
N PHE A 408 -9.36 -12.28 -18.39
CA PHE A 408 -9.87 -12.02 -17.07
C PHE A 408 -9.73 -13.29 -16.21
N ASP A 409 -8.84 -13.25 -15.23
CA ASP A 409 -8.55 -14.39 -14.35
C ASP A 409 -9.47 -14.45 -13.11
N ARG A 410 -9.24 -15.44 -12.25
CA ARG A 410 -10.00 -15.66 -11.01
C ARG A 410 -9.70 -14.63 -9.94
N ALA A 411 -8.47 -14.14 -9.83
CA ALA A 411 -8.11 -13.12 -8.85
C ALA A 411 -8.82 -11.78 -9.16
N GLN A 412 -8.79 -11.36 -10.42
CA GLN A 412 -9.53 -10.21 -10.94
C GLN A 412 -11.04 -10.39 -10.76
N THR A 413 -11.56 -11.58 -11.07
CA THR A 413 -12.97 -11.91 -10.83
C THR A 413 -13.33 -11.76 -9.36
N ALA A 414 -12.53 -12.30 -8.44
CA ALA A 414 -12.82 -12.24 -7.01
C ALA A 414 -12.90 -10.80 -6.50
N ALA A 415 -11.91 -9.99 -6.84
CA ALA A 415 -11.85 -8.60 -6.39
C ALA A 415 -12.97 -7.74 -6.98
N VAL A 416 -13.28 -7.91 -8.27
CA VAL A 416 -14.35 -7.13 -8.91
C VAL A 416 -15.73 -7.55 -8.39
N LEU A 417 -15.99 -8.84 -8.19
CA LEU A 417 -17.28 -9.29 -7.66
C LEU A 417 -17.51 -8.82 -6.21
N VAL A 418 -16.47 -8.74 -5.38
CA VAL A 418 -16.59 -8.13 -4.04
C VAL A 418 -17.02 -6.67 -4.15
N ARG A 419 -16.40 -5.89 -5.04
CA ARG A 419 -16.80 -4.48 -5.28
C ARG A 419 -18.21 -4.34 -5.85
N VAL A 420 -18.64 -5.28 -6.70
CA VAL A 420 -20.02 -5.35 -7.19
C VAL A 420 -20.99 -5.56 -6.04
N ILE A 421 -20.66 -6.47 -5.12
CA ILE A 421 -21.50 -6.72 -3.94
C ILE A 421 -21.53 -5.47 -3.07
N GLU A 422 -20.39 -4.86 -2.76
CA GLU A 422 -20.29 -3.60 -1.98
C GLU A 422 -21.13 -2.47 -2.60
N TYR A 423 -21.04 -2.27 -3.92
CA TYR A 423 -21.85 -1.28 -4.64
C TYR A 423 -23.35 -1.54 -4.50
N LEU A 424 -23.79 -2.80 -4.67
CA LEU A 424 -25.20 -3.17 -4.49
C LEU A 424 -25.67 -2.97 -3.04
N ASP A 425 -24.78 -3.27 -2.10
CA ASP A 425 -25.00 -3.16 -0.66
C ASP A 425 -25.13 -1.71 -0.16
N GLU A 426 -24.41 -0.77 -0.77
CA GLU A 426 -24.52 0.65 -0.47
C GLU A 426 -25.82 1.26 -1.01
N LYS A 427 -26.35 0.70 -2.09
CA LYS A 427 -27.60 1.13 -2.73
C LYS A 427 -28.84 0.47 -2.12
N ASP A 428 -28.66 -0.54 -1.25
CA ASP A 428 -29.73 -1.25 -0.57
C ASP A 428 -30.02 -0.66 0.82
N ASP A 429 -31.15 0.03 0.93
CA ASP A 429 -31.64 0.64 2.19
C ASP A 429 -31.98 -0.40 3.28
N SER A 430 -31.99 -1.71 2.98
CA SER A 430 -32.36 -2.78 3.91
C SER A 430 -31.21 -3.36 4.76
N GLY A 431 -30.00 -2.82 4.61
CA GLY A 431 -28.83 -3.18 5.40
C GLY A 431 -27.77 -4.01 4.66
N GLY A 432 -28.01 -4.43 3.42
CA GLY A 432 -27.02 -5.07 2.55
C GLY A 432 -26.59 -6.49 2.95
N ILE A 433 -26.25 -7.29 1.95
CA ILE A 433 -25.84 -8.70 2.04
C ILE A 433 -24.57 -8.86 2.88
N LEU A 434 -23.59 -7.96 2.76
CA LEU A 434 -22.33 -8.07 3.50
C LEU A 434 -22.56 -7.91 5.01
N SER A 435 -23.50 -7.06 5.43
CA SER A 435 -23.78 -6.88 6.86
C SER A 435 -24.42 -8.12 7.48
N TRP A 436 -25.28 -8.84 6.74
CA TRP A 436 -25.91 -10.07 7.20
C TRP A 436 -24.89 -11.17 7.48
N PHE A 437 -23.81 -11.20 6.71
CA PHE A 437 -22.71 -12.14 6.91
C PHE A 437 -21.60 -11.60 7.82
N GLY A 438 -21.66 -10.34 8.24
CA GLY A 438 -20.63 -9.71 9.08
C GLY A 438 -19.30 -9.48 8.32
N LEU A 439 -19.42 -9.11 7.05
CA LEU A 439 -18.34 -8.80 6.10
C LEU A 439 -18.23 -7.28 5.82
N ARG A 440 -18.66 -6.45 6.79
CA ARG A 440 -18.55 -4.97 6.80
C ARG A 440 -17.75 -4.47 8.00
#